data_AF-A0A838WZ74-F1
#
_entry.id   AF-A0A838WZ74-F1
#
_cell.length_a   1.000
_cell.length_b   1.000
_cell.length_c   1.000
_cell.angle_alpha   90.00
_cell.angle_beta   90.00
_cell.angle_gamma   90.00
#
_symmetry.space_group_name_H-M   'P 1'
#
loop_
_entity.id
_entity.type
_entity.pdbx_description
1 polymer ?
#
loop_
_entity_poly.entity_id
_entity_poly.type
_entity_poly.pdbx_seq_one_letter_code
_entity_poly.pdbx_strand_id
1 'polypeptide(L)'
;MNTPRVTADAVANHLALKDPAAARDQLDYAVAAVNEQVARWHGYTPEEPFTPSHLLGGIMLAAHLYRRRNTPGGVEQFNELGVAYVQRSDPHVSQLLGLGAWTPPRVG
;
A
#
# COMPACT_ATOMS: atom_id res chain seq x y z
N MET A 1 20.99 1.74 14.62
CA MET A 1 20.79 2.07 13.19
C MET A 1 19.36 1.70 12.86
N ASN A 2 18.55 2.59 12.26
CA ASN A 2 17.18 2.25 11.89
C ASN A 2 17.20 1.23 10.74
N THR A 3 16.65 0.05 10.96
CA THR A 3 16.47 -0.97 9.93
C THR A 3 15.60 -0.41 8.80
N PRO A 4 16.05 -0.45 7.53
CA PRO A 4 15.26 0.00 6.38
C PRO A 4 13.86 -0.64 6.30
N ARG A 5 12.83 0.20 6.43
CA ARG A 5 11.39 -0.12 6.34
C ARG A 5 10.67 0.95 5.51
N VAL A 6 9.41 0.70 5.16
CA VAL A 6 8.56 1.77 4.62
C VAL A 6 8.40 2.84 5.70
N THR A 7 8.53 4.11 5.34
CA THR A 7 8.37 5.26 6.25
C THR A 7 7.34 6.23 5.71
N ALA A 8 6.67 6.96 6.60
CA ALA A 8 5.71 7.99 6.18
C ALA A 8 6.36 9.11 5.36
N ASP A 9 7.64 9.44 5.61
CA ASP A 9 8.38 10.41 4.80
C ASP A 9 8.58 9.91 3.37
N ALA A 10 8.95 8.63 3.20
CA ALA A 10 9.11 8.04 1.87
C ALA A 10 7.77 8.01 1.09
N VAL A 11 6.67 7.72 1.79
CA VAL A 11 5.32 7.74 1.20
C VAL A 11 4.87 9.17 0.86
N ALA A 12 5.10 10.14 1.75
CA ALA A 12 4.77 11.54 1.51
C ALA A 12 5.54 12.10 0.30
N ASN A 13 6.82 11.76 0.19
CA ASN A 13 7.66 12.11 -0.96
C ASN A 13 7.15 11.47 -2.25
N HIS A 14 6.81 10.18 -2.22
CA HIS A 14 6.23 9.49 -3.38
C HIS A 14 4.90 10.12 -3.82
N LEU A 15 4.09 10.59 -2.88
CA LEU A 15 2.82 11.25 -3.13
C LEU A 15 2.96 12.73 -3.54
N ALA A 16 4.16 13.32 -3.43
CA ALA A 16 4.42 14.74 -3.59
C ALA A 16 3.48 15.63 -2.74
N LEU A 17 3.27 15.26 -1.48
CA LEU A 17 2.41 16.03 -0.57
C LEU A 17 3.01 17.40 -0.28
N LYS A 18 2.20 18.45 -0.45
CA LYS A 18 2.60 19.84 -0.16
C LYS A 18 2.74 20.11 1.33
N ASP A 19 1.94 19.42 2.14
CA ASP A 19 2.00 19.47 3.61
C ASP A 19 1.98 18.03 4.18
N PRO A 20 3.16 17.40 4.29
CA PRO A 20 3.30 16.08 4.88
C PRO A 20 2.92 16.02 6.37
N ALA A 21 3.05 17.13 7.09
CA ALA A 21 2.81 17.18 8.54
C ALA A 21 1.31 17.02 8.85
N ALA A 22 0.45 17.68 8.07
CA ALA A 22 -1.01 17.51 8.19
C ALA A 22 -1.50 16.09 7.91
N ALA A 23 -0.76 15.32 7.10
CA ALA A 23 -1.09 13.94 6.73
C ALA A 23 -0.44 12.88 7.63
N ARG A 24 0.39 13.29 8.60
CA ARG A 24 1.36 12.40 9.23
C ARG A 24 0.73 11.21 9.93
N ASP A 25 -0.25 11.45 10.79
CA ASP A 25 -0.92 10.40 11.55
C ASP A 25 -1.56 9.35 10.64
N GLN A 26 -2.17 9.80 9.54
CA GLN A 26 -2.82 8.91 8.57
C GLN A 26 -1.80 8.07 7.78
N LEU A 27 -0.67 8.68 7.41
CA LEU A 27 0.42 7.97 6.74
C LEU A 27 1.05 6.94 7.68
N ASP A 28 1.24 7.26 8.96
CA ASP A 28 1.82 6.35 9.94
C ASP A 28 0.96 5.08 10.10
N TYR A 29 -0.38 5.19 10.11
CA TYR A 29 -1.26 4.01 10.12
C TYR A 29 -1.12 3.15 8.85
N ALA A 30 -1.06 3.78 7.67
CA ALA A 30 -0.92 3.05 6.41
C ALA A 30 0.45 2.34 6.33
N VAL A 31 1.51 3.02 6.76
CA VAL A 31 2.87 2.50 6.80
C VAL A 31 3.00 1.35 7.79
N ALA A 32 2.44 1.47 8.99
CA ALA A 32 2.45 0.39 9.98
C ALA A 32 1.79 -0.88 9.44
N ALA A 33 0.59 -0.75 8.85
CA ALA A 33 -0.12 -1.88 8.26
C ALA A 33 0.67 -2.54 7.11
N VAL A 34 1.29 -1.75 6.23
CA VAL A 34 2.09 -2.28 5.12
C VAL A 34 3.36 -2.97 5.62
N ASN A 35 4.06 -2.39 6.59
CA ASN A 35 5.26 -3.01 7.17
C ASN A 35 4.94 -4.34 7.84
N GLU A 36 3.88 -4.41 8.65
CA GLU A 36 3.42 -5.67 9.26
C GLU A 36 3.11 -6.71 8.18
N GLN A 37 2.41 -6.29 7.14
CA GLN A 37 1.94 -7.17 6.09
C GLN A 37 3.07 -7.76 5.24
N VAL A 38 4.02 -6.92 4.82
CA VAL A 38 5.21 -7.35 4.05
C VAL A 38 6.09 -8.25 4.92
N ALA A 39 6.27 -7.92 6.21
CA ALA A 39 7.02 -8.77 7.13
C ALA A 39 6.40 -10.16 7.26
N ARG A 40 5.07 -10.21 7.42
CA ARG A 40 4.32 -11.46 7.56
C ARG A 40 4.42 -12.37 6.32
N TRP A 41 4.33 -11.85 5.10
CA TRP A 41 4.38 -12.71 3.91
C TRP A 41 5.77 -13.21 3.56
N HIS A 42 6.77 -12.36 3.75
CA HIS A 42 8.14 -12.65 3.34
C HIS A 42 8.99 -13.18 4.49
N GLY A 43 8.43 -13.32 5.69
CA GLY A 43 9.10 -13.92 6.85
C GLY A 43 10.16 -13.02 7.49
N TYR A 44 10.06 -11.70 7.34
CA TYR A 44 11.03 -10.78 7.96
C TYR A 44 10.83 -10.71 9.47
N THR A 45 11.92 -10.74 10.23
CA THR A 45 11.91 -10.33 11.64
C THR A 45 11.92 -8.81 11.76
N PRO A 46 11.54 -8.21 12.91
CA PRO A 46 11.55 -6.76 13.13
C PRO A 46 12.91 -6.09 12.89
N GLU A 47 14.00 -6.83 13.06
CA GLU A 47 15.38 -6.35 12.93
C GLU A 47 15.90 -6.40 11.49
N GLU A 48 15.29 -7.22 10.62
CA GLU A 48 15.75 -7.43 9.25
C GLU A 48 15.30 -6.34 8.27
N PRO A 49 16.19 -5.82 7.40
CA PRO A 49 15.81 -4.85 6.39
C PRO A 49 14.92 -5.48 5.32
N PHE A 50 13.94 -4.71 4.84
CA PHE A 50 13.28 -5.06 3.58
C PHE A 50 14.26 -4.96 2.41
N THR A 51 14.11 -5.86 1.44
CA THR A 51 14.82 -5.73 0.16
C THR A 51 14.37 -4.45 -0.57
N PRO A 52 15.18 -3.89 -1.47
CA PRO A 52 14.79 -2.71 -2.25
C PRO A 52 13.44 -2.85 -2.98
N SER A 53 13.14 -4.05 -3.51
CA SER A 53 11.87 -4.33 -4.18
C SER A 53 10.67 -4.26 -3.23
N HIS A 54 10.79 -4.83 -2.03
CA HIS A 54 9.73 -4.79 -1.03
C HIS A 54 9.57 -3.39 -0.41
N LEU A 55 10.65 -2.61 -0.31
CA LEU A 55 10.59 -1.19 0.07
C LEU A 55 9.79 -0.38 -0.95
N LEU A 56 10.14 -0.47 -2.23
CA LEU A 56 9.46 0.27 -3.29
C LEU A 56 7.97 -0.13 -3.40
N GLY A 57 7.68 -1.44 -3.42
CA GLY A 57 6.31 -1.95 -3.47
C GLY A 57 5.49 -1.54 -2.25
N GLY A 58 6.10 -1.56 -1.05
CA GLY A 58 5.47 -1.11 0.18
C GLY A 58 5.15 0.40 0.18
N ILE A 59 6.06 1.24 -0.32
CA ILE A 59 5.82 2.69 -0.48
C ILE A 59 4.61 2.94 -1.39
N MET A 60 4.56 2.25 -2.54
CA MET A 60 3.45 2.39 -3.50
C MET A 60 2.11 1.90 -2.91
N LEU A 61 2.14 0.78 -2.16
CA LEU A 61 0.96 0.24 -1.50
C LEU A 61 0.43 1.18 -0.40
N ALA A 62 1.31 1.72 0.44
CA ALA A 62 0.92 2.67 1.48
C ALA A 62 0.35 3.97 0.89
N ALA A 63 0.95 4.48 -0.20
CA ALA A 63 0.46 5.64 -0.94
C ALA A 63 -0.96 5.42 -1.49
N HIS A 64 -1.23 4.24 -2.03
CA HIS A 64 -2.56 3.86 -2.52
C HIS A 64 -3.61 3.81 -1.42
N LEU A 65 -3.29 3.18 -0.28
CA LEU A 65 -4.17 3.12 0.90
C LEU A 65 -4.52 4.52 1.41
N TYR A 66 -3.52 5.42 1.48
CA TYR A 66 -3.73 6.81 1.88
C TYR A 66 -4.65 7.57 0.91
N ARG A 67 -4.47 7.42 -0.41
CA ARG A 67 -5.35 8.08 -1.41
C ARG A 67 -6.79 7.60 -1.34
N ARG A 68 -7.03 6.30 -1.13
CA ARG A 68 -8.39 5.74 -0.96
C ARG A 68 -9.11 6.32 0.27
N ARG A 69 -8.39 6.60 1.36
CA ARG A 69 -8.97 7.27 2.55
C ARG A 69 -9.35 8.72 2.30
N ASN A 70 -8.65 9.40 1.39
CA ASN A 70 -8.90 10.78 1.00
C ASN A 70 -9.89 10.93 -0.18
N THR A 71 -10.50 9.84 -0.63
CA THR A 71 -11.69 9.85 -1.48
C THR A 71 -12.89 9.41 -0.63
N PRO A 72 -13.61 10.33 0.07
CA PRO A 72 -14.78 9.99 0.88
C PRO A 72 -15.92 9.35 0.07
N GLY A 73 -15.89 9.50 -1.25
CA GLY A 73 -16.63 8.67 -2.19
C GLY A 73 -15.64 8.17 -3.23
N GLY A 74 -15.71 6.89 -3.60
CA GLY A 74 -15.29 6.52 -4.95
C GLY A 74 -15.95 7.53 -5.88
N VAL A 75 -15.15 8.31 -6.59
CA VAL A 75 -15.65 9.41 -7.41
C VAL A 75 -16.71 8.80 -8.31
N GLU A 76 -17.98 9.17 -8.10
CA GLU A 76 -18.99 9.04 -9.12
C GLU A 76 -18.51 9.94 -10.27
N GLN A 77 -17.68 9.41 -11.15
CA GLN A 77 -17.48 10.01 -12.46
C GLN A 77 -18.77 9.72 -13.23
N PHE A 78 -19.69 10.67 -13.16
CA PHE A 78 -20.75 10.78 -14.14
C PHE A 78 -20.10 11.11 -15.49
N ASN A 79 -19.85 10.09 -16.31
CA ASN A 79 -19.62 10.27 -17.72
C ASN A 79 -20.98 10.17 -18.42
N GLU A 80 -21.23 11.01 -19.43
CA GLU A 80 -22.50 11.09 -20.19
C GLU A 80 -22.92 9.79 -20.91
N LEU A 81 -22.14 8.70 -20.83
CA LEU A 81 -22.35 7.45 -21.58
C LEU A 81 -22.50 6.19 -20.71
N GLY A 82 -22.79 6.34 -19.41
CA GLY A 82 -23.20 5.22 -18.55
C GLY A 82 -22.15 4.71 -17.56
N VAL A 83 -22.57 3.77 -16.71
CA VAL A 83 -21.84 3.29 -15.53
C VAL A 83 -20.52 2.62 -15.94
N ALA A 84 -19.40 3.29 -15.67
CA ALA A 84 -18.09 2.67 -15.76
C ALA A 84 -17.92 1.72 -14.56
N TYR A 85 -17.94 0.41 -14.83
CA TYR A 85 -17.70 -0.59 -13.79
C TYR A 85 -16.21 -0.63 -13.46
N VAL A 86 -15.80 0.14 -12.45
CA VAL A 86 -14.44 0.07 -11.92
C VAL A 86 -14.32 -1.20 -11.09
N GLN A 87 -13.36 -2.06 -11.40
CA GLN A 87 -13.14 -3.29 -10.64
C GLN A 87 -12.92 -2.98 -9.14
N ARG A 88 -13.72 -3.61 -8.28
CA ARG A 88 -13.58 -3.58 -6.81
C ARG A 88 -12.26 -4.18 -6.31
N SER A 89 -11.69 -5.08 -7.10
CA SER A 89 -10.47 -5.81 -6.75
C SER A 89 -9.28 -5.18 -7.45
N ASP A 90 -8.23 -4.88 -6.70
CA ASP A 90 -6.97 -4.38 -7.23
C ASP A 90 -6.03 -5.57 -7.48
N PRO A 91 -5.76 -5.93 -8.75
CA PRO A 91 -4.95 -7.09 -9.07
C PRO A 91 -3.48 -6.93 -8.68
N HIS A 92 -2.95 -5.70 -8.66
CA HIS A 92 -1.55 -5.43 -8.26
C HIS A 92 -1.37 -5.56 -6.76
N VAL A 93 -2.34 -5.10 -5.98
CA VAL A 93 -2.41 -5.38 -4.53
C VAL A 93 -2.52 -6.89 -4.34
N SER A 94 -3.47 -7.56 -4.98
CA SER A 94 -3.69 -9.01 -4.81
C SER A 94 -2.45 -9.85 -5.16
N GLN A 95 -1.64 -9.41 -6.15
CA GLN A 95 -0.40 -10.06 -6.55
C GLN A 95 0.74 -9.82 -5.55
N LEU A 96 0.90 -8.59 -5.05
CA LEU A 96 1.84 -8.31 -3.96
C LEU A 96 1.44 -9.03 -2.67
N LEU A 97 0.13 -9.25 -2.48
CA LEU A 97 -0.44 -9.85 -1.29
C LEU A 97 -0.53 -11.39 -1.32
N GLY A 98 -0.24 -12.01 -2.47
CA GLY A 98 -0.47 -13.44 -2.66
C GLY A 98 -1.91 -13.86 -2.34
N LEU A 99 -2.89 -13.03 -2.70
CA LEU A 99 -4.32 -13.28 -2.44
C LEU A 99 -5.05 -13.77 -3.68
N GLY A 100 -6.10 -14.57 -3.47
CA GLY A 100 -6.93 -15.10 -4.55
C GLY A 100 -6.11 -15.98 -5.50
N ALA A 101 -6.13 -15.66 -6.79
CA ALA A 101 -5.41 -16.39 -7.83
C ALA A 101 -3.87 -16.37 -7.68
N TRP A 102 -3.32 -15.49 -6.84
CA TRP A 102 -1.89 -15.35 -6.60
C TRP A 102 -1.42 -16.05 -5.31
N THR A 103 -2.32 -16.77 -4.64
CA THR A 103 -1.97 -17.56 -3.44
C THR A 103 -1.10 -18.75 -3.85
N PRO A 104 0.14 -18.88 -3.32
CA PRO A 104 0.99 -20.00 -3.67
C PRO A 104 0.34 -21.32 -3.23
N PRO A 105 0.32 -22.36 -4.08
CA PRO A 105 -0.26 -23.65 -3.73
C PRO A 105 0.49 -24.27 -2.55
N ARG A 106 -0.26 -24.69 -1.52
CA ARG A 106 0.29 -25.48 -0.41
C ARG A 106 0.27 -26.95 -0.81
N VAL A 107 1.45 -27.55 -0.93
CA VAL A 107 1.58 -29.01 -0.91
C VAL A 107 1.55 -29.47 0.54
N GLY A 108 0.72 -30.48 0.82
CA GLY A 108 0.65 -31.20 2.09
C GLY A 108 1.06 -32.65 1.87
#